data_AF-U1Q4N0-F1
#
_entry.id   AF-U1Q4N0-F1
#
_cell.length_a   1.000
_cell.length_b   1.000
_cell.length_c   1.000
_cell.angle_alpha   90.00
_cell.angle_beta   90.00
_cell.angle_gamma   90.00
#
_symmetry.space_group_name_H-M   'P 1'
#
loop_
_entity.id
_entity.type
_entity.pdbx_description
1 polymer ?
#
loop_
_entity_poly.entity_id
_entity_poly.type
_entity_poly.pdbx_seq_one_letter_code
_entity_poly.pdbx_strand_id
1 'polypeptide(L)'
;MGVDLETHWHPTTKLNIIGSSVNYAKSSPLPSNVTRDEIEEYCYTVAQLYEQFIESVYDETTLSHREAQTWILRQFVREGAERLSFEAIGLYIWAIGRATEGDPLSRTIVSEYFDRAHAKMQAADSTLRHRDAPPYPDDVLSDPVPLWVESSLIPQLAQAREGTESFADTISRLLLSEVESIKLKNLIDAIRQEHDQIRFIGVQTVQPRWDRELPISVHVSNPSHPSKVGEADVLTVDGHIVPFSCEIRSLETSHRKMLPLFSSETPAERGLANLARALAHVEVDLSSLICTARETGVYALGMKQTPVGGGGHLVVVVPDEVTVHDGREESGFIPPDRIELIDRVLTVERVSSVLPDAYEAQTTTAFWVQHMSSIEGPTSTPTSATDERERIPTPVLRTG
;
A
#
# COMPACT_ATOMS: atom_id res chain seq x y z
N MET A 1 -22.06 -53.21 21.84
CA MET A 1 -21.81 -54.14 20.72
C MET A 1 -20.31 -54.21 20.57
N GLY A 2 -19.75 -55.42 20.38
CA GLY A 2 -18.34 -55.58 20.04
C GLY A 2 -18.10 -55.28 18.56
N VAL A 3 -16.86 -54.96 18.20
CA VAL A 3 -16.42 -54.73 16.82
C VAL A 3 -15.52 -55.88 16.40
N ASP A 4 -15.76 -56.50 15.25
CA ASP A 4 -14.85 -57.50 14.70
C ASP A 4 -13.76 -56.82 13.84
N LEU A 5 -12.49 -57.12 14.10
CA LEU A 5 -11.34 -56.49 13.46
C LEU A 5 -10.44 -57.56 12.83
N GLU A 6 -10.31 -57.56 11.49
CA GLU A 6 -9.42 -58.50 10.82
C GLU A 6 -7.96 -58.06 10.94
N THR A 7 -7.05 -59.00 11.20
CA THR A 7 -5.63 -58.71 11.47
C THR A 7 -4.96 -58.00 10.28
N HIS A 8 -5.33 -58.36 9.05
CA HIS A 8 -4.74 -57.82 7.82
C HIS A 8 -5.32 -56.47 7.38
N TRP A 9 -6.32 -55.93 8.07
CA TRP A 9 -6.86 -54.61 7.72
C TRP A 9 -5.84 -53.51 7.98
N HIS A 10 -5.85 -52.52 7.10
CA HIS A 10 -5.05 -51.32 7.26
C HIS A 10 -5.48 -50.58 8.55
N PRO A 11 -4.54 -49.97 9.30
CA PRO A 11 -4.86 -49.24 10.54
C PRO A 11 -5.97 -48.19 10.39
N THR A 12 -6.08 -47.54 9.23
CA THR A 12 -7.14 -46.56 8.98
C THR A 12 -8.53 -47.19 8.88
N THR A 13 -8.66 -48.37 8.26
CA THR A 13 -9.91 -49.15 8.20
C THR A 13 -10.32 -49.59 9.61
N LYS A 14 -9.37 -50.08 10.42
CA LYS A 14 -9.64 -50.44 11.82
C LYS A 14 -10.13 -49.23 12.63
N LEU A 15 -9.47 -48.08 12.49
CA LEU A 15 -9.88 -46.84 13.17
C LEU A 15 -11.26 -46.33 12.71
N ASN A 16 -11.60 -46.47 11.44
CA ASN A 16 -12.94 -46.12 10.93
C ASN A 16 -14.04 -46.96 11.57
N ILE A 17 -13.84 -48.28 11.66
CA ILE A 17 -14.82 -49.20 12.22
C ILE A 17 -14.95 -48.96 13.73
N ILE A 18 -13.84 -48.78 14.44
CA ILE A 18 -13.85 -48.42 15.87
C ILE A 18 -14.58 -47.07 16.05
N GLY A 19 -14.21 -46.04 15.28
CA GLY A 19 -14.81 -44.70 15.29
C GLY A 19 -16.32 -44.72 15.10
N SER A 20 -16.81 -45.50 14.14
CA SER A 20 -18.25 -45.66 13.89
C SER A 20 -19.02 -46.34 15.03
N SER A 21 -18.31 -47.08 15.89
CA SER A 21 -18.88 -47.87 16.99
C SER A 21 -18.71 -47.22 18.36
N VAL A 22 -18.04 -46.07 18.44
CA VAL A 22 -17.87 -45.31 19.68
C VAL A 22 -19.21 -44.75 20.14
N ASN A 23 -19.55 -44.97 21.42
CA ASN A 23 -20.76 -44.44 22.02
C ASN A 23 -20.42 -43.28 22.96
N TYR A 24 -20.48 -42.07 22.41
CA TYR A 24 -20.12 -40.82 23.10
C TYR A 24 -21.06 -40.44 24.27
N ALA A 25 -22.19 -41.13 24.44
CA ALA A 25 -23.11 -40.92 25.56
C ALA A 25 -22.74 -41.75 26.82
N LYS A 26 -21.69 -42.58 26.75
CA LYS A 26 -21.26 -43.46 27.85
C LYS A 26 -19.97 -42.98 28.50
N SER A 27 -19.81 -43.25 29.79
CA SER A 27 -18.58 -42.99 30.56
C SER A 27 -17.37 -43.78 30.05
N SER A 28 -17.59 -44.98 29.50
CA SER A 28 -16.61 -45.69 28.67
C SER A 28 -17.14 -45.73 27.25
N PRO A 29 -16.64 -44.86 26.36
CA PRO A 29 -17.21 -44.68 25.03
C PRO A 29 -16.76 -45.78 24.04
N LEU A 30 -15.73 -46.57 24.38
CA LEU A 30 -15.14 -47.58 23.51
C LEU A 30 -16.01 -48.86 23.40
N PRO A 31 -15.94 -49.60 22.26
CA PRO A 31 -16.51 -50.93 22.14
C PRO A 31 -15.96 -51.89 23.19
N SER A 32 -16.78 -52.87 23.61
CA SER A 32 -16.49 -53.75 24.75
C SER A 32 -15.28 -54.68 24.59
N ASN A 33 -14.74 -54.80 23.38
CA ASN A 33 -13.61 -55.67 23.03
C ASN A 33 -12.44 -54.90 22.40
N VAL A 34 -12.41 -53.56 22.54
CA VAL A 34 -11.34 -52.72 22.01
C VAL A 34 -10.77 -51.90 23.16
N THR A 35 -9.47 -52.03 23.38
CA THR A 35 -8.74 -51.29 24.42
C THR A 35 -8.15 -50.00 23.88
N ARG A 36 -7.79 -49.09 24.79
CA ARG A 36 -7.10 -47.85 24.43
C ARG A 36 -5.71 -48.13 23.82
N ASP A 37 -4.98 -49.08 24.39
CA ASP A 37 -3.63 -49.44 23.93
C ASP A 37 -3.64 -49.92 22.48
N GLU A 38 -4.64 -50.71 22.08
CA GLU A 38 -4.83 -51.15 20.69
C GLU A 38 -5.13 -49.97 19.75
N ILE A 39 -5.92 -48.99 20.20
CA ILE A 39 -6.19 -47.77 19.44
C ILE A 39 -4.91 -46.95 19.29
N GLU A 40 -4.13 -46.80 20.36
CA GLU A 40 -2.86 -46.08 20.34
C GLU A 40 -1.86 -46.73 19.38
N GLU A 41 -1.75 -48.05 19.34
CA GLU A 41 -0.91 -48.78 18.38
C GLU A 41 -1.28 -48.46 16.91
N TYR A 42 -2.58 -48.50 16.59
CA TYR A 42 -3.05 -48.12 15.25
C TYR A 42 -2.76 -46.65 14.96
N CYS A 43 -2.95 -45.78 15.94
CA CYS A 43 -2.69 -44.36 15.77
C CYS A 43 -1.19 -44.09 15.59
N TYR A 44 -0.28 -44.72 16.33
CA TYR A 44 1.17 -44.56 16.13
C TYR A 44 1.62 -44.98 14.73
N THR A 45 1.03 -46.06 14.22
CA THR A 45 1.28 -46.49 12.84
C THR A 45 0.80 -45.43 11.84
N VAL A 46 -0.38 -44.83 12.06
CA VAL A 46 -0.87 -43.72 11.24
C VAL A 46 0.02 -42.47 11.39
N ALA A 47 0.52 -42.16 12.59
CA ALA A 47 1.42 -41.05 12.83
C ALA A 47 2.70 -41.17 12.01
N GLN A 48 3.38 -42.31 12.06
CA GLN A 48 4.58 -42.55 11.25
C GLN A 48 4.35 -42.36 9.74
N LEU A 49 3.13 -42.58 9.25
CA LEU A 49 2.79 -42.44 7.85
C LEU A 49 2.48 -41.00 7.42
N TYR A 50 1.98 -40.16 8.33
CA TYR A 50 1.42 -38.85 8.00
C TYR A 50 2.05 -37.67 8.75
N GLU A 51 2.83 -37.89 9.82
CA GLU A 51 3.39 -36.84 10.68
C GLU A 51 4.25 -35.83 9.92
N GLN A 52 5.15 -36.30 9.04
CA GLN A 52 5.95 -35.40 8.20
C GLN A 52 5.10 -34.53 7.27
N PHE A 53 3.97 -35.05 6.76
CA PHE A 53 3.05 -34.28 5.94
C PHE A 53 2.23 -33.28 6.76
N ILE A 54 1.89 -33.64 8.00
CA ILE A 54 1.22 -32.75 8.95
C ILE A 54 2.15 -31.59 9.32
N GLU A 55 3.42 -31.87 9.62
CA GLU A 55 4.44 -30.86 9.93
C GLU A 55 4.70 -29.94 8.74
N SER A 56 4.94 -30.49 7.54
CA SER A 56 5.12 -29.68 6.33
C SER A 56 3.92 -28.77 6.05
N VAL A 57 2.68 -29.29 6.13
CA VAL A 57 1.49 -28.44 5.95
C VAL A 57 1.35 -27.42 7.06
N TYR A 58 1.71 -27.74 8.30
CA TYR A 58 1.69 -26.78 9.40
C TYR A 58 2.70 -25.65 9.21
N ASP A 59 3.94 -25.97 8.81
CA ASP A 59 5.03 -25.00 8.63
C ASP A 59 4.84 -24.13 7.38
N GLU A 60 4.25 -24.69 6.32
CA GLU A 60 4.11 -24.02 5.02
C GLU A 60 2.77 -23.27 4.86
N THR A 61 1.87 -23.35 5.85
CA THR A 61 0.54 -22.71 5.77
C THR A 61 0.15 -21.97 7.04
N THR A 62 -0.98 -21.27 7.00
CA THR A 62 -1.57 -20.57 8.18
C THR A 62 -2.49 -21.46 9.01
N LEU A 63 -2.46 -22.78 8.77
CA LEU A 63 -3.24 -23.74 9.54
C LEU A 63 -2.64 -23.89 10.95
N SER A 64 -3.50 -23.96 11.97
CA SER A 64 -3.08 -24.47 13.27
C SER A 64 -2.70 -25.94 13.17
N HIS A 65 -1.91 -26.45 14.11
CA HIS A 65 -1.50 -27.85 14.11
C HIS A 65 -2.69 -28.82 14.07
N ARG A 66 -3.81 -28.50 14.74
CA ARG A 66 -5.06 -29.29 14.71
C ARG A 66 -5.79 -29.24 13.36
N GLU A 67 -5.77 -28.08 12.70
CA GLU A 67 -6.32 -27.91 11.36
C GLU A 67 -5.49 -28.68 10.34
N ALA A 68 -4.15 -28.57 10.37
CA ALA A 68 -3.24 -29.31 9.50
C ALA A 68 -3.36 -30.83 9.69
N GLN A 69 -3.39 -31.29 10.95
CA GLN A 69 -3.59 -32.69 11.32
C GLN A 69 -4.92 -33.24 10.78
N THR A 70 -6.02 -32.52 11.00
CA THR A 70 -7.35 -32.93 10.53
C THR A 70 -7.43 -32.91 9.01
N TRP A 71 -6.83 -31.90 8.36
CA TRP A 71 -6.79 -31.76 6.91
C TRP A 71 -6.06 -32.92 6.24
N ILE A 72 -4.82 -33.21 6.68
CA ILE A 72 -4.01 -34.30 6.11
C ILE A 72 -4.70 -35.64 6.31
N LEU A 73 -5.10 -35.96 7.54
CA LEU A 73 -5.72 -37.26 7.85
C LEU A 73 -7.05 -37.47 7.12
N ARG A 74 -7.76 -36.39 6.76
CA ARG A 74 -9.01 -36.46 6.01
C ARG A 74 -8.81 -36.52 4.50
N GLN A 75 -7.83 -35.81 3.95
CA GLN A 75 -7.66 -35.68 2.49
C GLN A 75 -6.73 -36.73 1.90
N PHE A 76 -5.63 -37.04 2.60
CA PHE A 76 -4.63 -37.97 2.08
C PHE A 76 -5.04 -39.42 2.32
N VAL A 77 -5.04 -40.19 1.25
CA VAL A 77 -5.33 -41.63 1.27
C VAL A 77 -4.17 -42.32 0.57
N ARG A 78 -3.43 -43.16 1.29
CA ARG A 78 -2.42 -44.04 0.68
C ARG A 78 -3.09 -45.20 -0.05
N GLU A 79 -2.41 -45.75 -1.04
CA GLU A 79 -2.89 -46.90 -1.81
C GLU A 79 -3.20 -48.09 -0.88
N GLY A 80 -4.41 -48.65 -1.01
CA GLY A 80 -4.90 -49.74 -0.15
C GLY A 80 -5.45 -49.33 1.23
N ALA A 81 -5.47 -48.03 1.55
CA ALA A 81 -6.04 -47.51 2.80
C ALA A 81 -7.43 -46.87 2.57
N GLU A 82 -8.29 -46.93 3.59
CA GLU A 82 -9.51 -46.12 3.59
C GLU A 82 -9.25 -44.71 4.12
N ARG A 83 -10.00 -43.74 3.58
CA ARG A 83 -10.05 -42.37 4.10
C ARG A 83 -10.62 -42.36 5.52
N LEU A 84 -9.95 -41.69 6.45
CA LEU A 84 -10.43 -41.61 7.83
C LEU A 84 -11.71 -40.77 7.93
N SER A 85 -12.68 -41.27 8.70
CA SER A 85 -13.87 -40.53 9.12
C SER A 85 -13.54 -39.49 10.19
N PHE A 86 -14.42 -38.52 10.42
CA PHE A 86 -14.20 -37.51 11.46
C PHE A 86 -14.19 -38.12 12.86
N GLU A 87 -14.98 -39.18 13.08
CA GLU A 87 -14.99 -39.99 14.29
C GLU A 87 -13.65 -40.69 14.52
N ALA A 88 -13.04 -41.24 13.46
CA ALA A 88 -11.73 -41.89 13.51
C ALA A 88 -10.58 -40.89 13.72
N ILE A 89 -10.66 -39.70 13.11
CA ILE A 89 -9.72 -38.60 13.36
C ILE A 89 -9.85 -38.10 14.81
N GLY A 90 -11.07 -38.01 15.33
CA GLY A 90 -11.32 -37.70 16.74
C GLY A 90 -10.68 -38.72 17.68
N LEU A 91 -10.79 -40.01 17.36
CA LEU A 91 -10.09 -41.08 18.09
C LEU A 91 -8.56 -40.93 18.02
N TYR A 92 -8.02 -40.63 16.85
CA TYR A 92 -6.59 -40.39 16.67
C TYR A 92 -6.08 -39.23 17.53
N ILE A 93 -6.79 -38.10 17.49
CA ILE A 93 -6.49 -36.91 18.27
C ILE A 93 -6.58 -37.18 19.77
N TRP A 94 -7.55 -37.98 20.20
CA TRP A 94 -7.76 -38.37 21.58
C TRP A 94 -6.68 -39.34 22.09
N ALA A 95 -6.29 -40.33 21.27
CA ALA A 95 -5.36 -41.39 21.64
C ALA A 95 -3.90 -40.89 21.70
N ILE A 96 -3.44 -40.15 20.68
CA ILE A 96 -2.08 -39.57 20.63
C ILE A 96 -2.02 -38.20 21.31
N GLY A 97 -3.17 -37.60 21.62
CA GLY A 97 -3.27 -36.27 22.19
C GLY A 97 -2.54 -36.12 23.52
N ARG A 98 -1.58 -35.19 23.54
CA ARG A 98 -1.18 -34.40 24.72
C ARG A 98 -2.38 -33.56 25.21
N ALA A 99 -3.45 -34.20 25.66
CA ALA A 99 -4.66 -33.51 26.09
C ALA A 99 -4.41 -32.76 27.40
N THR A 100 -4.73 -31.46 27.44
CA THR A 100 -5.29 -30.87 28.65
C THR A 100 -6.62 -31.57 28.92
N GLU A 101 -6.87 -31.95 30.18
CA GLU A 101 -8.13 -32.53 30.61
C GLU A 101 -9.32 -31.80 29.99
N GLY A 102 -10.17 -32.52 29.26
CA GLY A 102 -11.50 -32.04 28.91
C GLY A 102 -11.85 -31.93 27.43
N ASP A 103 -10.94 -32.11 26.46
CA ASP A 103 -11.32 -32.05 25.04
C ASP A 103 -12.09 -33.32 24.63
N PRO A 104 -13.39 -33.23 24.34
CA PRO A 104 -14.20 -34.41 24.07
C PRO A 104 -13.95 -34.93 22.65
N LEU A 105 -14.06 -36.24 22.53
CA LEU A 105 -14.36 -36.98 21.31
C LEU A 105 -15.61 -36.41 20.63
N SER A 106 -15.49 -35.28 19.94
CA SER A 106 -16.63 -34.62 19.31
C SER A 106 -16.36 -34.53 17.81
N ARG A 107 -17.11 -35.34 17.05
CA ARG A 107 -17.19 -35.26 15.60
C ARG A 107 -17.37 -33.81 15.12
N THR A 108 -18.20 -33.04 15.84
CA THR A 108 -18.50 -31.63 15.53
C THR A 108 -17.25 -30.75 15.60
N ILE A 109 -16.43 -30.92 16.63
CA ILE A 109 -15.18 -30.16 16.79
C ILE A 109 -14.19 -30.52 15.67
N VAL A 110 -14.09 -31.80 15.33
CA VAL A 110 -13.20 -32.26 14.24
C VAL A 110 -13.69 -31.76 12.88
N SER A 111 -15.00 -31.77 12.62
CA SER A 111 -15.53 -31.17 11.38
C SER A 111 -15.30 -29.66 11.33
N GLU A 112 -15.39 -28.95 12.45
CA GLU A 112 -15.07 -27.51 12.49
C GLU A 112 -13.58 -27.22 12.20
N TYR A 113 -12.66 -28.06 12.68
CA TYR A 113 -11.25 -27.94 12.28
C TYR A 113 -11.07 -28.18 10.79
N PHE A 114 -11.76 -29.18 10.24
CA PHE A 114 -11.70 -29.48 8.81
C PHE A 114 -12.29 -28.34 7.96
N ASP A 115 -13.45 -27.79 8.34
CA ASP A 115 -14.11 -26.72 7.60
C ASP A 115 -13.27 -25.43 7.62
N ARG A 116 -12.66 -25.09 8.76
CA ARG A 116 -11.70 -23.98 8.86
C ARG A 116 -10.46 -24.21 8.02
N ALA A 117 -9.88 -25.41 8.07
CA ALA A 117 -8.74 -25.77 7.24
C ALA A 117 -9.08 -25.69 5.76
N HIS A 118 -10.24 -26.20 5.36
CA HIS A 118 -10.74 -26.15 4.00
C HIS A 118 -10.95 -24.72 3.51
N ALA A 119 -11.56 -23.86 4.32
CA ALA A 119 -11.75 -22.45 3.98
C ALA A 119 -10.40 -21.73 3.78
N LYS A 120 -9.43 -21.94 4.68
CA LYS A 120 -8.09 -21.37 4.56
C LYS A 120 -7.33 -21.90 3.33
N MET A 121 -7.40 -23.20 3.07
CA MET A 121 -6.77 -23.82 1.89
C MET A 121 -7.43 -23.36 0.59
N GLN A 122 -8.75 -23.21 0.57
CA GLN A 122 -9.49 -22.67 -0.59
C GLN A 122 -9.18 -21.19 -0.81
N ALA A 123 -8.99 -20.41 0.25
CA ALA A 123 -8.53 -19.02 0.14
C ALA A 123 -7.09 -18.93 -0.37
N ALA A 124 -6.21 -19.83 0.06
CA ALA A 124 -4.84 -19.91 -0.45
C ALA A 124 -4.81 -20.36 -1.92
N ASP A 125 -5.60 -21.37 -2.28
CA ASP A 125 -5.73 -21.89 -3.64
C ASP A 125 -6.43 -20.89 -4.57
N SER A 126 -7.43 -20.13 -4.11
CA SER A 126 -8.02 -19.03 -4.91
C SER A 126 -7.03 -17.89 -5.14
N THR A 127 -6.16 -17.61 -4.17
CA THR A 127 -5.03 -16.68 -4.29
C THR A 127 -3.98 -17.19 -5.28
N LEU A 128 -3.75 -18.51 -5.35
CA LEU A 128 -2.79 -19.15 -6.26
C LEU A 128 -3.35 -19.38 -7.68
N ARG A 129 -4.65 -19.66 -7.83
CA ARG A 129 -5.31 -19.95 -9.11
C ARG A 129 -5.69 -18.70 -9.92
N HIS A 130 -5.68 -17.52 -9.31
CA HIS A 130 -5.68 -16.25 -10.05
C HIS A 130 -4.29 -15.87 -10.57
N ARG A 131 -3.29 -16.76 -10.43
CA ARG A 131 -2.01 -16.65 -11.16
C ARG A 131 -2.16 -17.29 -12.54
N ASP A 132 -2.63 -16.51 -13.51
CA ASP A 132 -1.85 -16.50 -14.76
C ASP A 132 -0.41 -16.09 -14.38
N ALA A 133 0.58 -16.65 -15.09
CA ALA A 133 2.00 -16.60 -14.76
C ALA A 133 2.37 -15.30 -14.01
N PRO A 134 3.03 -15.39 -12.83
CA PRO A 134 3.27 -14.22 -11.99
C PRO A 134 3.84 -13.11 -12.87
N PRO A 135 3.21 -11.91 -12.88
CA PRO A 135 3.78 -10.80 -13.61
C PRO A 135 5.16 -10.54 -13.00
N TYR A 136 6.11 -10.14 -13.85
CA TYR A 136 7.52 -10.08 -13.46
C TYR A 136 7.67 -9.14 -12.26
N PRO A 137 8.74 -9.26 -11.44
CA PRO A 137 8.97 -8.36 -10.30
C PRO A 137 8.89 -6.86 -10.65
N ASP A 138 9.07 -6.53 -11.93
CA ASP A 138 8.96 -5.18 -12.48
C ASP A 138 7.50 -4.65 -12.59
N ASP A 139 6.50 -5.53 -12.59
CA ASP A 139 5.07 -5.18 -12.68
C ASP A 139 4.43 -4.92 -11.29
N VAL A 140 5.15 -5.21 -10.20
CA VAL A 140 4.66 -5.13 -8.80
C VAL A 140 5.06 -3.81 -8.13
N LEU A 141 5.87 -2.98 -8.80
CA LEU A 141 6.43 -1.75 -8.22
C LEU A 141 5.62 -0.48 -8.55
N SER A 142 4.62 -0.56 -9.43
CA SER A 142 3.81 0.60 -9.82
C SER A 142 2.51 0.77 -9.02
N ASP A 143 1.96 -0.28 -8.41
CA ASP A 143 0.75 -0.18 -7.58
C ASP A 143 0.79 -1.28 -6.49
N PRO A 144 0.68 -0.96 -5.18
CA PRO A 144 0.60 -1.98 -4.14
C PRO A 144 -0.59 -2.92 -4.41
N VAL A 145 -0.28 -4.17 -4.74
CA VAL A 145 -1.28 -5.24 -4.86
C VAL A 145 -2.02 -5.36 -3.52
N PRO A 146 -3.37 -5.45 -3.50
CA PRO A 146 -4.17 -5.53 -2.29
C PRO A 146 -3.99 -6.90 -1.61
N LEU A 147 -2.80 -7.14 -1.07
CA LEU A 147 -2.50 -8.25 -0.17
C LEU A 147 -3.06 -7.99 1.24
N TRP A 148 -3.48 -6.74 1.52
CA TRP A 148 -3.84 -6.23 2.85
C TRP A 148 -5.33 -5.88 2.97
N VAL A 149 -6.11 -6.04 1.90
CA VAL A 149 -7.55 -5.78 1.85
C VAL A 149 -8.27 -7.12 1.69
N GLU A 150 -9.35 -7.36 2.44
CA GLU A 150 -10.14 -8.58 2.30
C GLU A 150 -10.58 -8.79 0.84
N SER A 151 -10.50 -10.03 0.35
CA SER A 151 -10.79 -10.39 -1.04
C SER A 151 -12.22 -10.02 -1.49
N SER A 152 -13.15 -9.91 -0.54
CA SER A 152 -14.53 -9.48 -0.74
C SER A 152 -14.67 -7.98 -1.09
N LEU A 153 -13.69 -7.16 -0.71
CA LEU A 153 -13.66 -5.73 -0.95
C LEU A 153 -12.99 -5.37 -2.28
N ILE A 154 -12.17 -6.26 -2.85
CA ILE A 154 -11.45 -5.99 -4.12
C ILE A 154 -12.41 -5.68 -5.29
N PRO A 155 -13.50 -6.44 -5.53
CA PRO A 155 -14.46 -6.09 -6.58
C PRO A 155 -15.18 -4.77 -6.31
N GLN A 156 -15.42 -4.44 -5.03
CA GLN A 156 -16.08 -3.18 -4.64
C GLN A 156 -15.15 -1.98 -4.87
N LEU A 157 -13.88 -2.10 -4.51
CA LEU A 157 -12.86 -1.10 -4.78
C LEU A 157 -12.63 -0.94 -6.28
N ALA A 158 -12.55 -2.04 -7.04
CA ALA A 158 -12.42 -1.99 -8.49
C ALA A 158 -13.62 -1.30 -9.17
N GLN A 159 -14.83 -1.49 -8.64
CA GLN A 159 -16.03 -0.82 -9.11
C GLN A 159 -16.09 0.66 -8.69
N ALA A 160 -15.48 1.00 -7.56
CA ALA A 160 -15.41 2.36 -7.04
C ALA A 160 -14.29 3.19 -7.67
N ARG A 161 -13.32 2.58 -8.36
CA ARG A 161 -12.22 3.28 -9.07
C ARG A 161 -12.78 4.27 -10.08
N GLU A 162 -12.25 5.49 -10.06
CA GLU A 162 -12.57 6.51 -11.06
C GLU A 162 -11.40 6.67 -12.04
N GLY A 163 -11.67 6.55 -13.35
CA GLY A 163 -10.65 6.73 -14.39
C GLY A 163 -9.47 5.77 -14.28
N THR A 164 -8.26 6.33 -14.10
CA THR A 164 -6.99 5.60 -14.00
C THR A 164 -6.44 5.55 -12.57
N GLU A 165 -7.20 5.95 -11.55
CA GLU A 165 -6.81 5.96 -10.14
C GLU A 165 -6.20 4.62 -9.68
N SER A 166 -5.15 4.66 -8.86
CA SER A 166 -4.62 3.45 -8.21
C SER A 166 -5.58 2.92 -7.13
N PHE A 167 -5.34 1.71 -6.61
CA PHE A 167 -6.12 1.21 -5.47
C PHE A 167 -5.91 2.05 -4.20
N ALA A 168 -4.70 2.56 -3.98
CA ALA A 168 -4.38 3.43 -2.85
C ALA A 168 -5.12 4.77 -2.95
N ASP A 169 -5.23 5.34 -4.16
CA ASP A 169 -5.98 6.57 -4.41
C ASP A 169 -7.47 6.36 -4.19
N THR A 170 -8.01 5.23 -4.64
CA THR A 170 -9.42 4.87 -4.45
C THR A 170 -9.77 4.72 -2.97
N ILE A 171 -8.93 4.01 -2.20
CA ILE A 171 -9.13 3.85 -0.76
C ILE A 171 -9.03 5.21 -0.06
N SER A 172 -8.02 6.00 -0.39
CA SER A 172 -7.85 7.35 0.16
C SER A 172 -9.08 8.21 -0.12
N ARG A 173 -9.56 8.26 -1.36
CA ARG A 173 -10.75 9.02 -1.75
C ARG A 173 -12.00 8.53 -1.02
N LEU A 174 -12.24 7.23 -0.93
CA LEU A 174 -13.41 6.67 -0.23
C LEU A 174 -13.38 6.95 1.28
N LEU A 175 -12.20 6.86 1.90
CA LEU A 175 -12.03 7.21 3.32
C LEU A 175 -12.26 8.71 3.53
N LEU A 176 -11.79 9.55 2.61
CA LEU A 176 -11.95 11.00 2.67
C LEU A 176 -13.35 11.48 2.29
N SER A 177 -14.12 10.73 1.49
CA SER A 177 -15.49 11.09 1.10
C SER A 177 -16.50 11.01 2.24
N GLU A 178 -16.19 10.24 3.27
CA GLU A 178 -17.00 10.15 4.50
C GLU A 178 -16.61 11.23 5.54
N VAL A 179 -15.56 12.02 5.29
CA VAL A 179 -15.10 13.07 6.20
C VAL A 179 -15.78 14.39 5.85
N GLU A 180 -16.32 15.09 6.86
CA GLU A 180 -16.81 16.46 6.68
C GLU A 180 -15.65 17.37 6.24
N SER A 181 -15.68 17.79 4.97
CA SER A 181 -14.66 18.67 4.40
C SER A 181 -15.09 20.13 4.43
N ILE A 182 -14.14 21.02 4.72
CA ILE A 182 -14.33 22.47 4.55
C ILE A 182 -13.63 22.94 3.28
N LYS A 183 -14.26 23.83 2.51
CA LYS A 183 -13.57 24.48 1.38
C LYS A 183 -12.47 25.38 1.92
N LEU A 184 -11.28 25.35 1.30
CA LEU A 184 -10.16 26.21 1.72
C LEU A 184 -10.53 27.71 1.75
N LYS A 185 -11.37 28.17 0.82
CA LYS A 185 -11.89 29.55 0.85
C LYS A 185 -12.64 29.87 2.15
N ASN A 186 -13.50 28.95 2.60
CA ASN A 186 -14.28 29.13 3.82
C ASN A 186 -13.38 29.13 5.06
N LEU A 187 -12.32 28.31 5.06
CA LEU A 187 -11.30 28.33 6.10
C LEU A 187 -10.60 29.69 6.17
N ILE A 188 -10.12 30.21 5.03
CA ILE A 188 -9.46 31.53 4.95
C ILE A 188 -10.41 32.63 5.44
N ASP A 189 -11.67 32.61 5.01
CA ASP A 189 -12.66 33.61 5.42
C ASP A 189 -13.00 33.50 6.91
N ALA A 190 -13.05 32.29 7.48
CA ALA A 190 -13.22 32.09 8.91
C ALA A 190 -12.03 32.66 9.70
N ILE A 191 -10.80 32.34 9.31
CA ILE A 191 -9.58 32.90 9.92
C ILE A 191 -9.62 34.43 9.88
N ARG A 192 -10.06 35.01 8.76
CA ARG A 192 -10.21 36.47 8.58
C ARG A 192 -11.29 37.11 9.44
N GLN A 193 -12.34 36.38 9.80
CA GLN A 193 -13.39 36.87 10.69
C GLN A 193 -12.97 36.80 12.15
N GLU A 194 -12.18 35.79 12.53
CA GLU A 194 -11.79 35.54 13.92
C GLU A 194 -10.54 36.33 14.37
N HIS A 195 -9.79 36.90 13.43
CA HIS A 195 -8.60 37.69 13.72
C HIS A 195 -8.66 39.11 13.14
N ASP A 196 -8.50 40.11 14.02
CA ASP A 196 -8.54 41.54 13.67
C ASP A 196 -7.40 41.97 12.73
N GLN A 197 -6.22 41.36 12.85
CA GLN A 197 -5.04 41.71 12.05
C GLN A 197 -4.29 40.46 11.59
N ILE A 198 -4.46 40.11 10.32
CA ILE A 198 -3.72 39.06 9.62
C ILE A 198 -2.70 39.72 8.69
N ARG A 199 -1.44 39.30 8.80
CA ARG A 199 -0.40 39.70 7.85
C ARG A 199 -0.28 38.73 6.69
N PHE A 200 -0.41 37.43 6.98
CA PHE A 200 -0.10 36.38 6.02
C PHE A 200 -0.80 35.07 6.38
N ILE A 201 -1.33 34.38 5.38
CA ILE A 201 -1.71 32.96 5.46
C ILE A 201 -1.01 32.27 4.30
N GLY A 202 -0.33 31.15 4.54
CA GLY A 202 0.35 30.41 3.49
C GLY A 202 0.59 28.95 3.82
N VAL A 203 1.04 28.20 2.82
CA VAL A 203 1.37 26.78 2.93
C VAL A 203 2.89 26.62 2.99
N GLN A 204 3.39 25.80 3.90
CA GLN A 204 4.82 25.50 4.04
C GLN A 204 5.26 24.44 3.02
N THR A 205 5.43 24.83 1.76
CA THR A 205 5.81 23.93 0.64
C THR A 205 7.22 23.37 0.75
N VAL A 206 8.06 23.91 1.63
CA VAL A 206 9.40 23.36 1.92
C VAL A 206 9.38 22.12 2.81
N GLN A 207 8.24 21.79 3.41
CA GLN A 207 8.12 20.55 4.17
C GLN A 207 8.03 19.37 3.20
N PRO A 208 8.77 18.27 3.43
CA PRO A 208 8.63 17.07 2.62
C PRO A 208 7.18 16.58 2.62
N ARG A 209 6.64 16.26 1.44
CA ARG A 209 5.26 15.74 1.27
C ARG A 209 4.18 16.69 1.79
N TRP A 210 4.39 17.99 1.69
CA TRP A 210 3.40 19.03 2.06
C TRP A 210 2.05 18.86 1.35
N ASP A 211 2.02 18.15 0.22
CA ASP A 211 0.84 17.83 -0.58
C ASP A 211 -0.05 16.74 0.04
N ARG A 212 0.48 15.96 0.99
CA ARG A 212 -0.27 14.87 1.67
C ARG A 212 -1.00 15.33 2.91
N GLU A 213 -0.48 16.36 3.57
CA GLU A 213 -1.12 17.08 4.66
C GLU A 213 -0.69 18.53 4.53
N LEU A 214 -1.62 19.44 4.21
CA LEU A 214 -1.30 20.84 3.93
C LEU A 214 -0.88 21.56 5.22
N PRO A 215 0.42 21.95 5.37
CA PRO A 215 0.88 22.66 6.57
C PRO A 215 0.58 24.16 6.41
N ILE A 216 -0.61 24.58 6.87
CA ILE A 216 -1.06 25.97 6.82
C ILE A 216 -0.45 26.75 7.97
N SER A 217 0.09 27.93 7.68
CA SER A 217 0.55 28.87 8.69
C SER A 217 -0.18 30.20 8.60
N VAL A 218 -0.66 30.67 9.76
CA VAL A 218 -1.44 31.90 9.92
C VAL A 218 -0.65 32.87 10.77
N HIS A 219 -0.32 34.04 10.22
CA HIS A 219 0.46 35.08 10.89
C HIS A 219 -0.45 36.23 11.34
N VAL A 220 -0.67 36.34 12.65
CA VAL A 220 -1.61 37.28 13.27
C VAL A 220 -0.97 38.08 14.40
N SER A 221 -1.56 39.22 14.75
CA SER A 221 -1.13 40.07 15.88
C SER A 221 -1.32 39.39 17.23
N ASN A 222 -2.41 38.66 17.40
CA ASN A 222 -2.74 37.91 18.61
C ASN A 222 -2.97 36.43 18.26
N PRO A 223 -2.01 35.54 18.52
CA PRO A 223 -2.10 34.14 18.15
C PRO A 223 -3.11 33.40 19.04
N SER A 224 -4.26 33.06 18.48
CA SER A 224 -5.30 32.23 19.10
C SER A 224 -5.90 31.29 18.07
N HIS A 225 -6.20 30.04 18.43
CA HIS A 225 -6.79 29.09 17.48
C HIS A 225 -8.20 29.50 17.06
N PRO A 226 -8.50 29.63 15.74
CA PRO A 226 -9.85 29.89 15.29
C PRO A 226 -10.73 28.68 15.61
N SER A 227 -11.92 28.96 16.15
CA SER A 227 -12.93 27.98 16.55
C SER A 227 -13.31 27.02 15.42
N LYS A 228 -13.45 27.53 14.18
CA LYS A 228 -13.79 26.71 13.00
C LYS A 228 -12.65 25.84 12.47
N VAL A 229 -11.40 26.10 12.86
CA VAL A 229 -10.27 25.22 12.52
C VAL A 229 -10.34 23.92 13.34
N GLY A 230 -10.95 23.95 14.54
CA GLY A 230 -11.06 22.78 15.40
C GLY A 230 -12.14 21.77 14.99
N GLU A 231 -12.97 22.10 13.99
CA GLU A 231 -14.11 21.26 13.55
C GLU A 231 -13.85 20.50 12.24
N ALA A 232 -12.79 20.82 11.49
CA ALA A 232 -12.52 20.23 10.19
C ALA A 232 -11.19 19.47 10.19
N ASP A 233 -11.23 18.20 9.78
CA ASP A 233 -10.03 17.35 9.65
C ASP A 233 -9.40 17.43 8.24
N VAL A 234 -10.18 17.85 7.23
CA VAL A 234 -9.77 17.85 5.82
C VAL A 234 -10.24 19.11 5.07
N LEU A 235 -9.46 19.52 4.07
CA LEU A 235 -9.77 20.63 3.17
C LEU A 235 -10.09 20.16 1.76
N THR A 236 -11.06 20.81 1.14
CA THR A 236 -11.29 20.68 -0.31
C THR A 236 -10.62 21.83 -1.06
N VAL A 237 -9.67 21.51 -1.94
CA VAL A 237 -8.90 22.41 -2.81
C VAL A 237 -9.05 21.95 -4.25
N ASP A 238 -9.78 22.71 -5.08
CA ASP A 238 -10.03 22.38 -6.50
C ASP A 238 -10.49 20.93 -6.76
N GLY A 239 -11.31 20.39 -5.86
CA GLY A 239 -11.80 19.01 -5.92
C GLY A 239 -10.93 17.98 -5.21
N HIS A 240 -9.69 18.32 -4.85
CA HIS A 240 -8.82 17.47 -4.03
C HIS A 240 -9.19 17.61 -2.55
N ILE A 241 -9.40 16.48 -1.87
CA ILE A 241 -9.58 16.42 -0.42
C ILE A 241 -8.22 16.09 0.19
N VAL A 242 -7.71 16.98 1.04
CA VAL A 242 -6.38 16.83 1.65
C VAL A 242 -6.46 17.12 3.15
N PRO A 243 -5.90 16.25 4.02
CA PRO A 243 -5.67 16.58 5.42
C PRO A 243 -4.91 17.90 5.57
N PHE A 244 -5.05 18.57 6.70
CA PHE A 244 -4.31 19.80 6.93
C PHE A 244 -3.97 20.01 8.40
N SER A 245 -2.90 20.74 8.63
CA SER A 245 -2.56 21.30 9.94
C SER A 245 -2.53 22.82 9.85
N CYS A 246 -2.85 23.47 10.98
CA CYS A 246 -2.91 24.93 11.05
C CYS A 246 -2.07 25.43 12.24
N GLU A 247 -0.96 26.09 11.92
CA GLU A 247 -0.05 26.69 12.90
C GLU A 247 -0.21 28.21 12.96
N ILE A 248 -0.36 28.74 14.16
CA ILE A 248 -0.58 30.18 14.37
C ILE A 248 0.69 30.81 14.89
N ARG A 249 1.15 31.84 14.18
CA ARG A 249 2.44 32.48 14.38
C ARG A 249 2.28 33.97 14.59
N SER A 250 3.25 34.56 15.28
CA SER A 250 3.31 36.01 15.45
C SER A 250 3.64 36.71 14.12
N LEU A 251 3.25 37.97 14.01
CA LEU A 251 3.53 38.81 12.84
C LEU A 251 5.02 38.90 12.49
N GLU A 252 5.92 38.80 13.47
CA GLU A 252 7.37 38.93 13.27
C GLU A 252 7.99 37.68 12.62
N THR A 253 7.27 36.56 12.60
CA THR A 253 7.79 35.31 12.06
C THR A 253 7.94 35.40 10.54
N SER A 254 9.09 34.95 10.03
CA SER A 254 9.37 34.93 8.58
C SER A 254 8.46 33.94 7.85
N HIS A 255 7.95 34.36 6.69
CA HIS A 255 7.07 33.57 5.81
C HIS A 255 7.61 33.50 4.36
N ARG A 256 8.88 33.88 4.14
CA ARG A 256 9.46 34.02 2.78
C ARG A 256 9.49 32.73 1.95
N LYS A 257 9.42 31.57 2.60
CA LYS A 257 9.48 30.24 1.97
C LYS A 257 8.13 29.52 1.94
N MET A 258 7.04 30.28 2.09
CA MET A 258 5.68 29.74 2.07
C MET A 258 4.97 30.21 0.80
N LEU A 259 4.11 29.36 0.25
CA LEU A 259 3.22 29.74 -0.84
C LEU A 259 2.08 30.59 -0.25
N PRO A 260 1.90 31.86 -0.67
CA PRO A 260 0.87 32.73 -0.10
C PRO A 260 -0.53 32.28 -0.51
N LEU A 261 -1.38 32.02 0.49
CA LEU A 261 -2.82 31.85 0.31
C LEU A 261 -3.56 33.18 0.49
N PHE A 262 -3.08 34.03 1.39
CA PHE A 262 -3.63 35.36 1.63
C PHE A 262 -2.58 36.32 2.20
N SER A 263 -2.46 37.51 1.63
CA SER A 263 -1.65 38.62 2.13
C SER A 263 -2.15 39.95 1.56
N SER A 264 -1.53 41.07 1.94
CA SER A 264 -1.80 42.38 1.30
C SER A 264 -1.50 42.39 -0.21
N GLU A 265 -0.58 41.52 -0.66
CA GLU A 265 -0.16 41.42 -2.06
C GLU A 265 -0.83 40.24 -2.79
N THR A 266 -1.47 39.33 -2.05
CA THR A 266 -2.08 38.10 -2.57
C THR A 266 -3.50 37.96 -2.04
N PRO A 267 -4.53 38.41 -2.79
CA PRO A 267 -5.91 38.13 -2.46
C PRO A 267 -6.20 36.62 -2.41
N ALA A 268 -7.22 36.23 -1.63
CA ALA A 268 -7.54 34.82 -1.39
C ALA A 268 -7.79 34.05 -2.68
N GLU A 269 -8.52 34.62 -3.64
CA GLU A 269 -8.79 33.98 -4.94
C GLU A 269 -7.50 33.66 -5.70
N ARG A 270 -6.51 34.56 -5.68
CA ARG A 270 -5.21 34.35 -6.31
C ARG A 270 -4.41 33.29 -5.55
N GLY A 271 -4.42 33.32 -4.22
CA GLY A 271 -3.73 32.32 -3.40
C GLY A 271 -4.28 30.90 -3.59
N LEU A 272 -5.60 30.77 -3.72
CA LEU A 272 -6.27 29.49 -4.04
C LEU A 272 -5.83 28.97 -5.41
N ALA A 273 -5.82 29.82 -6.44
CA ALA A 273 -5.37 29.43 -7.78
C ALA A 273 -3.88 29.05 -7.79
N ASN A 274 -3.04 29.77 -7.03
CA ASN A 274 -1.63 29.45 -6.88
C ASN A 274 -1.42 28.07 -6.22
N LEU A 275 -2.18 27.76 -5.16
CA LEU A 275 -2.11 26.45 -4.50
C LEU A 275 -2.57 25.32 -5.43
N ALA A 276 -3.69 25.50 -6.13
CA ALA A 276 -4.17 24.51 -7.08
C ALA A 276 -3.13 24.24 -8.17
N ARG A 277 -2.49 25.30 -8.70
CA ARG A 277 -1.41 25.19 -9.68
C ARG A 277 -0.20 24.45 -9.12
N ALA A 278 0.19 24.74 -7.88
CA ALA A 278 1.30 24.06 -7.21
C ALA A 278 1.01 22.57 -7.03
N LEU A 279 -0.18 22.21 -6.50
CA LEU A 279 -0.62 20.83 -6.30
C LEU A 279 -0.62 20.03 -7.60
N ALA A 280 -1.12 20.62 -8.69
CA ALA A 280 -1.14 19.98 -10.01
C ALA A 280 0.25 19.67 -10.58
N HIS A 281 1.33 20.25 -10.03
CA HIS A 281 2.71 20.04 -10.47
C HIS A 281 3.55 19.29 -9.43
N VAL A 282 3.01 18.92 -8.28
CA VAL A 282 3.78 18.23 -7.23
C VAL A 282 4.36 16.93 -7.76
N GLU A 283 3.54 16.15 -8.45
CA GLU A 283 3.92 14.85 -9.02
C GLU A 283 3.46 14.82 -10.47
N VAL A 284 4.42 14.64 -11.37
CA VAL A 284 4.18 14.65 -12.82
C VAL A 284 5.00 13.56 -13.49
N ASP A 285 4.44 12.92 -14.51
CA ASP A 285 5.21 12.00 -15.32
C ASP A 285 6.27 12.73 -16.16
N LEU A 286 7.35 12.02 -16.51
CA LEU A 286 8.47 12.60 -17.25
C LEU A 286 8.05 13.18 -18.62
N SER A 287 7.05 12.60 -19.27
CA SER A 287 6.57 13.07 -20.57
C SER A 287 5.80 14.38 -20.45
N SER A 288 4.91 14.49 -19.47
CA SER A 288 4.18 15.71 -19.13
C SER A 288 5.14 16.81 -18.68
N LEU A 289 6.15 16.49 -17.86
CA LEU A 289 7.20 17.43 -17.47
C LEU A 289 7.92 18.05 -18.68
N ILE A 290 8.29 17.21 -19.65
CA ILE A 290 8.94 17.64 -20.90
C ILE A 290 7.99 18.49 -21.75
N CYS A 291 6.71 18.12 -21.85
CA CYS A 291 5.70 18.91 -22.56
C CYS A 291 5.54 20.30 -21.93
N THR A 292 5.35 20.39 -20.61
CA THR A 292 5.25 21.66 -19.89
C THR A 292 6.51 22.51 -20.05
N ALA A 293 7.69 21.89 -19.96
CA ALA A 293 8.96 22.58 -20.19
C ALA A 293 9.04 23.19 -21.60
N ARG A 294 8.60 22.43 -22.61
CA ARG A 294 8.55 22.90 -24.00
C ARG A 294 7.58 24.08 -24.18
N GLU A 295 6.39 23.99 -23.60
CA GLU A 295 5.36 25.02 -23.70
C GLU A 295 5.75 26.33 -22.98
N THR A 296 6.48 26.20 -21.87
CA THR A 296 6.94 27.33 -21.04
C THR A 296 8.24 27.96 -21.54
N GLY A 297 8.89 27.39 -22.57
CA GLY A 297 10.10 27.94 -23.18
C GLY A 297 11.41 27.56 -22.46
N VAL A 298 11.39 26.50 -21.64
CA VAL A 298 12.61 25.91 -21.07
C VAL A 298 13.48 25.35 -22.19
N TYR A 299 14.79 25.60 -22.14
CA TYR A 299 15.74 25.15 -23.16
C TYR A 299 16.23 23.73 -22.91
N ALA A 300 16.40 23.33 -21.65
CA ALA A 300 16.77 21.97 -21.31
C ALA A 300 16.37 21.61 -19.88
N LEU A 301 16.14 20.33 -19.66
CA LEU A 301 16.00 19.72 -18.34
C LEU A 301 17.10 18.69 -18.14
N GLY A 302 17.73 18.73 -16.98
CA GLY A 302 18.78 17.79 -16.61
C GLY A 302 18.77 17.46 -15.14
N MET A 303 19.48 16.40 -14.79
CA MET A 303 19.67 15.96 -13.41
C MET A 303 21.17 15.98 -13.09
N LYS A 304 21.57 16.54 -11.95
CA LYS A 304 22.97 16.41 -11.50
C LYS A 304 23.29 14.92 -11.30
N GLN A 305 24.52 14.54 -11.65
CA GLN A 305 24.97 13.14 -11.54
C GLN A 305 25.02 12.65 -10.09
N THR A 306 25.24 13.56 -9.14
CA THR A 306 25.24 13.27 -7.70
C THR A 306 23.89 13.63 -7.09
N PRO A 307 23.22 12.70 -6.40
CA PRO A 307 21.96 12.99 -5.71
C PRO A 307 22.15 13.98 -4.55
N VAL A 308 21.06 14.62 -4.14
CA VAL A 308 21.02 15.51 -2.97
C VAL A 308 20.00 14.93 -2.00
N GLY A 309 20.41 14.69 -0.75
CA GLY A 309 19.53 14.03 0.22
C GLY A 309 19.10 12.64 -0.25
N GLY A 310 17.79 12.40 -0.26
CA GLY A 310 17.16 11.17 -0.75
C GLY A 310 16.67 11.23 -2.20
N GLY A 311 17.10 12.21 -2.99
CA GLY A 311 16.52 12.45 -4.31
C GLY A 311 17.45 13.13 -5.31
N GLY A 312 16.87 13.52 -6.43
CA GLY A 312 17.54 14.19 -7.53
C GLY A 312 17.71 15.70 -7.31
N HIS A 313 18.74 16.27 -7.95
CA HIS A 313 18.87 17.70 -8.13
C HIS A 313 18.55 18.05 -9.59
N LEU A 314 17.33 18.56 -9.81
CA LEU A 314 16.82 19.01 -11.09
C LEU A 314 17.47 20.34 -11.49
N VAL A 315 18.05 20.37 -12.68
CA VAL A 315 18.59 21.56 -13.33
C VAL A 315 17.67 21.94 -14.46
N VAL A 316 17.11 23.14 -14.37
CA VAL A 316 16.22 23.72 -15.38
C VAL A 316 17.00 24.80 -16.12
N VAL A 317 17.28 24.59 -17.40
CA VAL A 317 17.95 25.60 -18.21
C VAL A 317 16.91 26.47 -18.88
N VAL A 318 16.87 27.75 -18.52
CA VAL A 318 15.87 28.70 -18.96
C VAL A 318 16.52 29.92 -19.60
N PRO A 319 15.87 30.58 -20.57
CA PRO A 319 16.26 31.92 -20.96
C PRO A 319 15.94 32.95 -19.86
N ASP A 320 16.52 34.15 -19.93
CA ASP A 320 16.38 35.20 -18.91
C ASP A 320 14.91 35.61 -18.65
N GLU A 321 14.04 35.44 -19.65
CA GLU A 321 12.63 35.85 -19.58
C GLU A 321 11.72 34.81 -18.90
N VAL A 322 12.17 33.57 -18.73
CA VAL A 322 11.36 32.49 -18.15
C VAL A 322 11.66 32.34 -16.66
N THR A 323 10.64 32.63 -15.85
CA THR A 323 10.72 32.49 -14.40
C THR A 323 10.48 31.03 -14.00
N VAL A 324 11.35 30.48 -13.14
CA VAL A 324 11.10 29.21 -12.44
C VAL A 324 10.56 29.51 -11.05
N HIS A 325 9.38 28.99 -10.70
CA HIS A 325 8.66 29.34 -9.47
C HIS A 325 7.86 28.18 -8.88
N ASP A 326 7.45 28.30 -7.63
CA ASP A 326 6.70 27.29 -6.85
C ASP A 326 5.17 27.39 -7.02
N GLY A 327 4.70 27.86 -8.19
CA GLY A 327 3.27 28.12 -8.43
C GLY A 327 2.76 29.52 -8.08
N ARG A 328 3.59 30.41 -7.51
CA ARG A 328 3.19 31.80 -7.15
C ARG A 328 2.87 32.74 -8.33
N GLU A 329 3.46 32.49 -9.50
CA GLU A 329 3.25 33.27 -10.73
C GLU A 329 2.25 32.56 -11.66
N GLU A 330 1.54 33.34 -12.48
CA GLU A 330 0.58 32.80 -13.45
C GLU A 330 1.26 32.12 -14.65
N SER A 331 2.49 32.51 -14.95
CA SER A 331 3.27 32.07 -16.09
C SER A 331 4.72 31.80 -15.69
N GLY A 332 5.34 30.85 -16.37
CA GLY A 332 6.67 30.38 -16.05
C GLY A 332 6.67 28.87 -15.90
N PHE A 333 7.78 28.32 -15.43
CA PHE A 333 7.95 26.90 -15.24
C PHE A 333 7.86 26.55 -13.75
N ILE A 334 7.01 25.57 -13.42
CA ILE A 334 6.89 25.03 -12.07
C ILE A 334 7.61 23.69 -12.04
N PRO A 335 8.75 23.59 -11.33
CA PRO A 335 9.44 22.32 -11.18
C PRO A 335 8.63 21.42 -10.25
N PRO A 336 8.58 20.11 -10.51
CA PRO A 336 7.86 19.19 -9.65
C PRO A 336 8.68 18.80 -8.42
N ASP A 337 7.99 18.36 -7.38
CA ASP A 337 8.60 17.74 -6.20
C ASP A 337 8.90 16.26 -6.47
N ARG A 338 8.15 15.64 -7.38
CA ARG A 338 8.26 14.22 -7.74
C ARG A 338 8.06 14.03 -9.24
N ILE A 339 8.92 13.20 -9.83
CA ILE A 339 8.84 12.80 -11.24
C ILE A 339 8.44 11.34 -11.28
N GLU A 340 7.26 11.05 -11.81
CA GLU A 340 6.82 9.70 -12.08
C GLU A 340 7.53 9.17 -13.33
N LEU A 341 8.24 8.06 -13.15
CA LEU A 341 8.74 7.22 -14.21
C LEU A 341 7.86 5.97 -14.29
N ILE A 342 7.89 5.27 -15.41
CA ILE A 342 7.04 4.08 -15.63
C ILE A 342 7.21 3.01 -14.53
N ASP A 343 8.40 2.89 -13.93
CA ASP A 343 8.70 1.85 -12.93
C ASP A 343 8.88 2.37 -11.49
N ARG A 344 8.88 3.68 -11.28
CA ARG A 344 9.18 4.30 -9.96
C ARG A 344 8.83 5.78 -9.92
N VAL A 345 8.74 6.33 -8.72
CA VAL A 345 8.66 7.78 -8.51
C VAL A 345 9.99 8.30 -7.97
N LEU A 346 10.54 9.33 -8.62
CA LEU A 346 11.76 10.01 -8.19
C LEU A 346 11.44 11.29 -7.42
N THR A 347 11.97 11.43 -6.21
CA THR A 347 11.89 12.68 -5.45
C THR A 347 12.88 13.71 -6.00
N VAL A 348 12.44 14.95 -6.15
CA VAL A 348 13.25 16.12 -6.49
C VAL A 348 13.53 16.90 -5.21
N GLU A 349 14.74 16.74 -4.67
CA GLU A 349 15.15 17.36 -3.39
C GLU A 349 15.68 18.77 -3.58
N ARG A 350 16.14 19.08 -4.79
CA ARG A 350 16.67 20.39 -5.12
C ARG A 350 16.39 20.76 -6.55
N VAL A 351 16.08 22.03 -6.77
CA VAL A 351 15.95 22.63 -8.10
C VAL A 351 16.97 23.75 -8.25
N SER A 352 17.55 23.88 -9.43
CA SER A 352 18.32 25.07 -9.81
C SER A 352 17.95 25.50 -11.22
N SER A 353 17.55 26.75 -11.37
CA SER A 353 17.41 27.39 -12.66
C SER A 353 18.73 28.04 -13.05
N VAL A 354 19.17 27.82 -14.29
CA VAL A 354 20.42 28.37 -14.82
C VAL A 354 20.21 28.87 -16.24
N LEU A 355 21.03 29.86 -16.62
CA LEU A 355 21.13 30.29 -18.02
C LEU A 355 21.93 29.27 -18.84
N PRO A 356 21.78 29.25 -20.18
CA PRO A 356 22.48 28.29 -21.04
C PRO A 356 24.00 28.32 -20.87
N ASP A 357 24.59 29.51 -20.72
CA ASP A 357 26.05 29.67 -20.55
C ASP A 357 26.57 29.17 -19.19
N ALA A 358 25.68 29.06 -18.19
CA ALA A 358 26.00 28.53 -16.87
C ALA A 358 25.71 27.02 -16.76
N TYR A 359 25.27 26.37 -17.84
CA TYR A 359 24.99 24.95 -17.86
C TYR A 359 26.28 24.12 -17.83
N GLU A 360 26.43 23.30 -16.80
CA GLU A 360 27.59 22.41 -16.63
C GLU A 360 27.27 20.99 -17.10
N ALA A 361 27.58 20.68 -18.36
CA ALA A 361 27.38 19.36 -18.95
C ALA A 361 28.21 18.25 -18.27
N GLN A 362 29.35 18.59 -17.64
CA GLN A 362 30.22 17.59 -17.00
C GLN A 362 29.62 16.99 -15.73
N THR A 363 28.73 17.73 -15.06
CA THR A 363 28.14 17.33 -13.77
C THR A 363 26.63 17.12 -13.85
N THR A 364 26.04 17.35 -15.04
CA THR A 364 24.60 17.27 -15.28
C THR A 364 24.33 16.36 -16.47
N THR A 365 23.44 15.39 -16.30
CA THR A 365 22.91 14.60 -17.41
C THR A 365 21.64 15.27 -17.92
N ALA A 366 21.65 15.80 -19.14
CA ALA A 366 20.44 16.29 -19.79
C ALA A 366 19.53 15.12 -20.16
N PHE A 367 18.30 15.12 -19.66
CA PHE A 367 17.28 14.13 -20.03
C PHE A 367 16.31 14.65 -21.09
N TRP A 368 16.29 15.97 -21.32
CA TRP A 368 15.59 16.58 -22.44
C TRP A 368 16.23 17.92 -22.82
N VAL A 369 16.26 18.21 -24.12
CA VAL A 369 16.78 19.45 -24.69
C VAL A 369 15.88 19.95 -25.81
N GLN A 370 15.67 21.26 -25.88
CA GLN A 370 14.96 21.89 -26.99
C GLN A 370 15.81 21.88 -28.26
N HIS A 371 15.20 21.56 -29.40
CA HIS A 371 15.87 21.35 -30.70
C HIS A 371 16.77 22.51 -31.17
N MET A 372 16.55 23.73 -30.68
CA MET A 372 17.30 24.92 -31.08
C MET A 372 18.30 25.41 -30.03
N SER A 373 18.48 24.68 -28.92
CA SER A 373 19.43 25.06 -27.89
C SER A 373 20.87 24.65 -28.25
N SER A 374 21.86 25.32 -27.66
CA SER A 374 23.29 24.99 -27.79
C SER A 374 23.72 23.80 -26.92
N ILE A 375 22.79 23.20 -26.15
CA ILE A 375 23.07 22.12 -25.22
C ILE A 375 22.97 20.78 -25.96
N GLU A 376 23.91 19.89 -25.69
CA GLU A 376 23.86 18.53 -26.21
C GLU A 376 22.96 17.65 -25.33
N GLY A 377 22.07 16.89 -25.96
CA GLY A 377 21.20 15.95 -25.27
C GLY A 377 20.01 15.50 -26.11
N PRO A 378 19.16 14.62 -25.57
CA PRO A 378 18.04 14.06 -26.31
C PRO A 378 16.93 15.11 -26.51
N THR A 379 16.42 15.21 -27.73
CA THR A 379 15.35 16.18 -28.08
C THR A 379 13.94 15.58 -28.06
N SER A 380 13.86 14.26 -28.20
CA SER A 380 12.60 13.50 -28.13
C SER A 380 12.17 13.24 -26.70
N THR A 381 10.87 13.07 -26.49
CA THR A 381 10.30 12.49 -25.26
C THR A 381 10.61 10.98 -25.22
N PRO A 382 10.97 10.39 -24.07
CA PRO A 382 11.11 8.94 -23.94
C PRO A 382 9.79 8.21 -24.23
N THR A 383 9.87 6.98 -24.74
CA THR A 383 8.68 6.18 -25.12
C THR A 383 8.60 4.83 -24.42
N SER A 384 9.60 4.48 -23.62
CA SER A 384 9.66 3.22 -22.88
C SER A 384 10.37 3.40 -21.55
N ALA A 385 10.12 2.52 -20.59
CA ALA A 385 10.76 2.54 -19.26
C ALA A 385 12.30 2.50 -19.35
N THR A 386 12.83 1.75 -20.32
CA THR A 386 14.28 1.69 -20.56
C THR A 386 14.82 3.06 -21.00
N ASP A 387 14.13 3.73 -21.92
CA ASP A 387 14.54 5.07 -22.38
C ASP A 387 14.49 6.11 -21.25
N GLU A 388 13.50 6.01 -20.35
CA GLU A 388 13.39 6.89 -19.18
C GLU A 388 14.55 6.67 -18.22
N ARG A 389 14.88 5.40 -17.91
CA ARG A 389 16.01 5.06 -17.03
C ARG A 389 17.34 5.50 -17.61
N GLU A 390 17.57 5.32 -18.91
CA GLU A 390 18.81 5.73 -19.57
C GLU A 390 19.01 7.25 -19.56
N ARG A 391 17.94 8.04 -19.40
CA ARG A 391 17.99 9.50 -19.32
C ARG A 391 18.35 10.03 -17.94
N ILE A 392 18.20 9.24 -16.89
CA ILE A 392 18.45 9.66 -15.51
C ILE A 392 19.77 9.06 -15.01
N PRO A 393 20.62 9.83 -14.29
CA PRO A 393 21.83 9.27 -13.70
C PRO A 393 21.54 8.07 -12.80
N THR A 394 22.29 6.97 -13.00
CA THR A 394 22.17 5.76 -12.18
C THR A 394 22.25 6.01 -10.67
N PRO A 395 23.12 6.91 -10.14
CA PRO A 395 23.13 7.23 -8.72
C PRO A 395 21.81 7.82 -8.20
N VAL A 396 21.10 8.59 -9.02
CA VAL A 396 19.80 9.20 -8.67
C VAL A 396 18.69 8.16 -8.72
N LEU A 397 18.71 7.25 -9.71
CA LEU A 397 17.75 6.14 -9.76
C LEU A 397 17.78 5.25 -8.51
N ARG A 398 18.89 5.23 -7.76
CA ARG A 398 19.06 4.44 -6.54
C ARG A 398 18.51 5.10 -5.27
N THR A 399 18.07 6.36 -5.33
CA THR A 399 17.58 7.08 -4.15
C THR A 399 16.07 6.93 -3.93
N GLY A 400 15.36 6.36 -4.90
CA GLY A 400 13.93 6.02 -4.82
C GLY A 400 13.70 4.55 -4.50
#